data_AF-V6LQF1-F1
#
_entry.id   AF-V6LQF1-F1
#
_cell.length_a   1.000
_cell.length_b   1.000
_cell.length_c   1.000
_cell.angle_alpha   90.00
_cell.angle_beta   90.00
_cell.angle_gamma   90.00
#
_symmetry.space_group_name_H-M   'P 1'
#
loop_
_entity.id
_entity.type
_entity.pdbx_description
1 polymer ?
#
loop_
_entity_poly.entity_id
_entity_poly.type
_entity_poly.pdbx_seq_one_letter_code
_entity_poly.pdbx_strand_id
1 'polypeptide(L)'
;MSFPEFLRTLRRLQQQEKAVTIDLQTTIQHAKHSQKILHFLSQTDRLAAQERASEQLRVSQHLQMLSKQLSIVDTAIKSAPSNLKALLLTTEGNLTAARSGWVQARDALDLRGQSLSDEIEASFRRYEAAERAVRLEKPVLQVARKQIPAKSKILQQISDELERIKYPHGGWTQEQHERFYVQWLNSKTGNRRRFCELLTKKLPEFTIGALLRHDDFCFQVAELLDKKKKEIQKWKVKKELEFSSENQNFDENSQPKSDKKDELKIEKLRAFREQKLMAANDVLSEQLRQKIASLKELKRAKMNAQKAFKQRQIDLEIRKNQQLEIANLAIREQEEALLRRKMGIQTEAEIAKKRQSEKRLKETENEIQRIRILKNEAILQKQADSERIRRLHENARRGAPEAVRDVERLYRPTMAQKQRIEDVKKVKEAKKEGNGRFGDVNVGYDPFAVIPIAGGLKRGGW
;
A
#
# COMPACT_ATOMS: atom_id res chain seq x y z
N MET A 1 -0.19 -14.23 -0.04
CA MET A 1 -1.50 -14.91 -0.01
C MET A 1 -1.44 -16.09 -0.96
N SER A 2 -1.90 -17.25 -0.50
CA SER A 2 -2.06 -18.43 -1.36
C SER A 2 -3.33 -18.32 -2.23
N PHE A 3 -3.35 -18.96 -3.39
CA PHE A 3 -4.52 -18.96 -4.30
C PHE A 3 -5.84 -19.43 -3.63
N PRO A 4 -5.83 -20.44 -2.73
CA PRO A 4 -7.02 -20.81 -1.97
C PRO A 4 -7.49 -19.75 -0.99
N GLU A 5 -6.56 -19.00 -0.37
CA GLU A 5 -6.91 -17.86 0.48
C GLU A 5 -7.56 -16.76 -0.35
N PHE A 6 -7.00 -16.41 -1.51
CA PHE A 6 -7.57 -15.42 -2.43
C PHE A 6 -9.02 -15.75 -2.83
N LEU A 7 -9.32 -17.01 -3.18
CA LEU A 7 -10.68 -17.44 -3.52
C LEU A 7 -11.65 -17.34 -2.32
N ARG A 8 -11.18 -17.60 -1.10
CA ARG A 8 -12.00 -17.42 0.12
C ARG A 8 -12.27 -15.95 0.40
N THR A 9 -11.26 -15.08 0.26
CA THR A 9 -11.45 -13.62 0.40
C THR A 9 -12.42 -13.10 -0.65
N LEU A 10 -12.32 -13.57 -1.89
CA LEU A 10 -13.18 -13.15 -2.99
C LEU A 10 -14.64 -13.57 -2.77
N ARG A 11 -14.89 -14.80 -2.30
CA ARG A 11 -16.26 -15.22 -1.89
C ARG A 11 -16.80 -14.38 -0.74
N ARG A 12 -15.96 -14.07 0.25
CA ARG A 12 -16.36 -13.26 1.41
C ARG A 12 -16.73 -11.84 1.00
N LEU A 13 -15.92 -11.22 0.13
CA LEU A 13 -16.21 -9.90 -0.43
C LEU A 13 -17.48 -9.91 -1.28
N GLN A 14 -17.71 -10.96 -2.07
CA GLN A 14 -18.93 -11.11 -2.86
C GLN A 14 -20.19 -11.26 -1.98
N GLN A 15 -20.08 -11.94 -0.83
CA GLN A 15 -21.17 -12.03 0.15
C GLN A 15 -21.43 -10.69 0.84
N GLN A 16 -20.38 -9.94 1.16
CA GLN A 16 -20.49 -8.60 1.74
C GLN A 16 -21.11 -7.61 0.76
N GLU A 17 -20.75 -7.65 -0.52
CA GLU A 17 -21.35 -6.82 -1.57
C GLU A 17 -22.85 -7.12 -1.72
N LYS A 18 -23.24 -8.40 -1.68
CA LYS A 18 -24.65 -8.82 -1.70
C LYS A 18 -25.43 -8.31 -0.49
N ALA A 19 -24.84 -8.35 0.70
CA ALA A 19 -25.49 -7.83 1.91
C ALA A 19 -25.68 -6.30 1.83
N VAL A 20 -24.63 -5.57 1.42
CA VAL A 20 -24.68 -4.11 1.27
C VAL A 20 -25.69 -3.67 0.21
N THR A 21 -25.81 -4.40 -0.91
CA THR A 21 -26.81 -4.10 -1.94
C THR A 21 -28.24 -4.33 -1.46
N ILE A 22 -28.49 -5.37 -0.68
CA ILE A 22 -29.80 -5.61 -0.05
C ILE A 22 -30.12 -4.52 0.97
N ASP A 23 -29.17 -4.13 1.81
CA ASP A 23 -29.33 -3.05 2.79
C ASP A 23 -29.58 -1.70 2.10
N LEU A 24 -28.90 -1.42 0.99
CA LEU A 24 -29.12 -0.22 0.19
C LEU A 24 -30.54 -0.22 -0.40
N GLN A 25 -30.97 -1.33 -0.99
CA GLN A 25 -32.31 -1.47 -1.58
C GLN A 25 -33.44 -1.34 -0.54
N THR A 26 -33.26 -1.92 0.65
CA THR A 26 -34.24 -1.79 1.74
C THR A 26 -34.29 -0.37 2.29
N THR A 27 -33.13 0.28 2.46
CA THR A 27 -33.04 1.69 2.88
C THR A 27 -33.69 2.65 1.86
N ILE A 28 -33.49 2.37 0.57
CA ILE A 28 -34.13 3.06 -0.56
C ILE A 28 -35.65 2.87 -0.53
N GLN A 29 -36.15 1.66 -0.29
CA GLN A 29 -37.60 1.39 -0.18
C GLN A 29 -38.27 2.09 1.02
N HIS A 30 -37.54 2.32 2.12
CA HIS A 30 -38.07 3.00 3.31
C HIS A 30 -38.09 4.54 3.22
N ALA A 31 -37.36 5.14 2.27
CA ALA A 31 -37.28 6.60 2.10
C ALA A 31 -38.50 7.19 1.37
N LYS A 32 -39.60 7.44 2.09
CA LYS A 32 -40.91 7.93 1.56
C LYS A 32 -40.94 9.34 0.91
N HIS A 33 -39.82 9.97 0.56
CA HIS A 33 -39.82 11.38 0.13
C HIS A 33 -39.20 11.73 -1.22
N SER A 34 -38.95 10.76 -2.10
CA SER A 34 -38.57 11.09 -3.48
C SER A 34 -38.71 9.93 -4.47
N GLN A 35 -39.94 9.55 -4.81
CA GLN A 35 -40.19 8.51 -5.84
C GLN A 35 -39.39 8.72 -7.13
N LYS A 36 -39.11 9.96 -7.53
CA LYS A 36 -38.27 10.29 -8.69
C LYS A 36 -36.77 9.99 -8.48
N ILE A 37 -36.23 10.24 -7.29
CA ILE A 37 -34.83 9.94 -6.95
C ILE A 37 -34.66 8.43 -6.75
N LEU A 38 -35.64 7.77 -6.11
CA LEU A 38 -35.66 6.31 -5.96
C LEU A 38 -35.76 5.59 -7.32
N HIS A 39 -36.57 6.09 -8.24
CA HIS A 39 -36.64 5.55 -9.59
C HIS A 39 -35.33 5.76 -10.35
N PHE A 40 -34.70 6.93 -10.23
CA PHE A 40 -33.40 7.21 -10.84
C PHE A 40 -32.31 6.30 -10.28
N LEU A 41 -32.21 6.15 -8.96
CA LEU A 41 -31.25 5.25 -8.29
C LEU A 41 -31.48 3.78 -8.64
N SER A 42 -32.74 3.34 -8.67
CA SER A 42 -33.11 1.99 -9.12
C SER A 42 -32.70 1.74 -10.57
N GLN A 43 -32.83 2.75 -11.43
CA GLN A 43 -32.48 2.65 -12.84
C GLN A 43 -30.96 2.62 -13.04
N THR A 44 -30.21 3.43 -12.29
CA THR A 44 -28.74 3.38 -12.30
C THR A 44 -28.20 2.06 -11.75
N ASP A 45 -28.81 1.52 -10.70
CA ASP A 45 -28.42 0.21 -10.14
C ASP A 45 -28.67 -0.93 -11.13
N ARG A 46 -29.79 -0.89 -11.87
CA ARG A 46 -30.08 -1.87 -12.93
C ARG A 46 -29.06 -1.81 -14.06
N LEU A 47 -28.68 -0.60 -14.50
CA LEU A 47 -27.65 -0.42 -15.53
C LEU A 47 -26.29 -0.92 -15.05
N ALA A 48 -25.90 -0.60 -13.81
CA ALA A 48 -24.65 -1.08 -13.22
C ALA A 48 -24.62 -2.60 -13.02
N ALA A 49 -25.77 -3.22 -12.70
CA ALA A 49 -25.89 -4.68 -12.62
C ALA A 49 -25.78 -5.34 -14.01
N GLN A 50 -26.32 -4.71 -15.05
CA GLN A 50 -26.23 -5.18 -16.44
C GLN A 50 -24.80 -5.05 -16.99
N GLU A 51 -24.10 -3.95 -16.68
CA GLU A 51 -22.67 -3.81 -16.99
C GLU A 51 -21.85 -4.90 -16.31
N ARG A 52 -22.06 -5.16 -15.01
CA ARG A 52 -21.39 -6.26 -14.28
C ARG A 52 -21.67 -7.63 -14.89
N ALA A 53 -22.91 -7.92 -15.27
CA ALA A 53 -23.27 -9.19 -15.89
C ALA A 53 -22.60 -9.37 -17.27
N SER A 54 -22.49 -8.29 -18.07
CA SER A 54 -21.85 -8.35 -19.39
C SER A 54 -20.32 -8.51 -19.30
N GLU A 55 -19.67 -7.85 -18.35
CA GLU A 55 -18.26 -8.06 -18.03
C GLU A 55 -18.00 -9.49 -17.52
N GLN A 56 -18.84 -10.00 -16.62
CA GLN A 56 -18.72 -11.36 -16.12
C GLN A 56 -18.87 -12.40 -17.24
N LEU A 57 -19.76 -12.18 -18.20
CA LEU A 57 -19.93 -13.01 -19.39
C LEU A 57 -18.67 -12.97 -20.27
N ARG A 58 -18.10 -11.80 -20.53
CA ARG A 58 -16.85 -11.64 -21.31
C ARG A 58 -15.69 -12.39 -20.66
N VAL A 59 -15.49 -12.22 -19.36
CA VAL A 59 -14.45 -12.92 -18.60
C VAL A 59 -14.66 -14.44 -18.66
N SER A 60 -15.91 -14.90 -18.48
CA SER A 60 -16.26 -16.31 -18.59
C SER A 60 -15.94 -16.89 -19.98
N GLN A 61 -16.28 -16.17 -21.05
CA GLN A 61 -15.98 -16.59 -22.43
C GLN A 61 -14.46 -16.65 -22.67
N HIS A 62 -13.70 -15.69 -22.15
CA HIS A 62 -12.25 -15.68 -22.26
C HIS A 62 -11.59 -16.84 -21.51
N LEU A 63 -12.07 -17.15 -20.31
CA LEU A 63 -11.61 -18.30 -19.53
C LEU A 63 -11.92 -19.64 -20.21
N GLN A 64 -13.10 -19.78 -20.83
CA GLN A 64 -13.44 -20.96 -21.62
C GLN A 64 -12.56 -21.10 -22.87
N MET A 65 -12.20 -19.99 -23.52
CA MET A 65 -11.28 -20.02 -24.65
C MET A 65 -9.89 -20.51 -24.21
N LEU A 66 -9.36 -19.97 -23.11
CA LEU A 66 -8.09 -20.40 -22.54
C LEU A 66 -8.13 -21.87 -22.11
N SER A 67 -9.22 -22.34 -21.50
CA SER A 67 -9.35 -23.75 -21.11
C SER A 67 -9.39 -24.68 -22.33
N LYS A 68 -10.05 -24.29 -23.42
CA LYS A 68 -10.02 -25.04 -24.69
C LYS A 68 -8.63 -25.07 -25.30
N GLN A 69 -7.91 -23.96 -25.30
CA GLN A 69 -6.53 -23.92 -25.81
C GLN A 69 -5.58 -24.79 -24.96
N LEU A 70 -5.72 -24.76 -23.63
CA LEU A 70 -5.00 -25.64 -22.72
C LEU A 70 -5.32 -27.12 -22.98
N SER A 71 -6.58 -27.48 -23.24
CA SER A 71 -6.92 -28.88 -23.54
C SER A 71 -6.34 -29.34 -24.89
N ILE A 72 -6.24 -28.46 -25.89
CA ILE A 72 -5.61 -28.75 -27.18
C ILE A 72 -4.10 -28.97 -27.00
N VAL A 73 -3.43 -28.17 -26.17
CA VAL A 73 -2.02 -28.39 -25.82
C VAL A 73 -1.85 -29.72 -25.09
N ASP A 74 -2.73 -30.02 -24.13
CA ASP A 74 -2.64 -31.23 -23.31
C ASP A 74 -2.90 -32.52 -24.12
N THR A 75 -3.75 -32.47 -25.16
CA THR A 75 -3.94 -33.57 -26.12
C THR A 75 -2.81 -33.67 -27.14
N ALA A 76 -2.21 -32.54 -27.55
CA ALA A 76 -1.04 -32.53 -28.43
C ALA A 76 0.20 -33.11 -27.74
N ILE A 77 0.41 -32.79 -26.45
CA ILE A 77 1.45 -33.38 -25.60
C ILE A 77 1.34 -34.91 -25.54
N LYS A 78 0.12 -35.44 -25.52
CA LYS A 78 -0.16 -36.88 -25.45
C LYS A 78 -0.05 -37.61 -26.79
N SER A 79 -0.10 -36.92 -27.92
CA SER A 79 -0.26 -37.55 -29.25
C SER A 79 0.95 -37.41 -30.21
N ALA A 80 1.76 -36.33 -30.16
CA ALA A 80 3.02 -36.25 -30.90
C ALA A 80 3.92 -35.05 -30.50
N PRO A 81 5.25 -35.21 -30.31
CA PRO A 81 6.13 -34.14 -29.82
C PRO A 81 6.62 -33.14 -30.89
N SER A 82 6.40 -33.37 -32.19
CA SER A 82 7.02 -32.56 -33.26
C SER A 82 6.46 -31.14 -33.41
N ASN A 83 5.20 -30.89 -33.01
CA ASN A 83 4.54 -29.55 -33.13
C ASN A 83 4.32 -28.85 -31.79
N LEU A 84 4.78 -29.45 -30.70
CA LEU A 84 4.52 -29.04 -29.32
C LEU A 84 5.18 -27.69 -29.00
N LYS A 85 6.36 -27.43 -29.56
CA LYS A 85 7.08 -26.16 -29.39
C LYS A 85 6.34 -24.98 -30.04
N ALA A 86 5.78 -25.18 -31.23
CA ALA A 86 5.03 -24.12 -31.94
C ALA A 86 3.72 -23.80 -31.21
N LEU A 87 3.03 -24.83 -30.72
CA LEU A 87 1.80 -24.70 -29.92
C LEU A 87 2.05 -24.02 -28.57
N LEU A 88 3.14 -24.38 -27.87
CA LEU A 88 3.53 -23.72 -26.63
C LEU A 88 3.84 -22.24 -26.84
N LEU A 89 4.60 -21.89 -27.89
CA LEU A 89 4.89 -20.50 -28.27
C LEU A 89 3.62 -19.71 -28.60
N THR A 90 2.64 -20.32 -29.27
CA THR A 90 1.35 -19.64 -29.55
C THR A 90 0.54 -19.45 -28.27
N THR A 91 0.52 -20.44 -27.37
CA THR A 91 -0.17 -20.28 -26.08
C THR A 91 0.52 -19.27 -25.17
N GLU A 92 1.86 -19.20 -25.19
CA GLU A 92 2.63 -18.19 -24.45
C GLU A 92 2.37 -16.77 -25.01
N GLY A 93 2.31 -16.63 -26.33
CA GLY A 93 1.89 -15.39 -27.00
C GLY A 93 0.47 -14.97 -26.63
N ASN A 94 -0.47 -15.92 -26.60
CA ASN A 94 -1.86 -15.64 -26.21
C ASN A 94 -1.98 -15.31 -24.72
N LEU A 95 -1.21 -15.96 -23.86
CA LEU A 95 -1.20 -15.69 -22.42
C LEU A 95 -0.56 -14.34 -22.09
N THR A 96 0.50 -13.96 -22.82
CA THR A 96 1.12 -12.63 -22.66
C THR A 96 0.22 -11.51 -23.17
N ALA A 97 -0.46 -11.71 -24.32
CA ALA A 97 -1.47 -10.78 -24.82
C ALA A 97 -2.71 -10.69 -23.91
N ALA A 98 -3.15 -11.82 -23.34
CA ALA A 98 -4.20 -11.81 -22.32
C ALA A 98 -3.71 -11.04 -21.09
N ARG A 99 -2.52 -11.34 -20.56
CA ARG A 99 -1.98 -10.65 -19.38
C ARG A 99 -1.89 -9.14 -19.59
N SER A 100 -1.45 -8.66 -20.76
CA SER A 100 -1.43 -7.22 -21.06
C SER A 100 -2.84 -6.63 -21.15
N GLY A 101 -3.79 -7.32 -21.78
CA GLY A 101 -5.20 -6.91 -21.82
C GLY A 101 -5.84 -6.83 -20.43
N TRP A 102 -5.50 -7.75 -19.52
CA TRP A 102 -6.00 -7.74 -18.15
C TRP A 102 -5.39 -6.60 -17.32
N VAL A 103 -4.11 -6.27 -17.54
CA VAL A 103 -3.48 -5.11 -16.92
C VAL A 103 -4.16 -3.82 -17.41
N GLN A 104 -4.39 -3.67 -18.70
CA GLN A 104 -5.11 -2.52 -19.25
C GLN A 104 -6.55 -2.41 -18.73
N ALA A 105 -7.27 -3.53 -18.65
CA ALA A 105 -8.63 -3.54 -18.10
C ALA A 105 -8.66 -3.17 -16.61
N ARG A 106 -7.70 -3.67 -15.83
CA ARG A 106 -7.53 -3.30 -14.42
C ARG A 106 -7.23 -1.81 -14.28
N ASP A 107 -6.27 -1.31 -15.03
CA ASP A 107 -5.86 0.09 -14.95
C ASP A 107 -7.02 1.02 -15.37
N ALA A 108 -7.85 0.63 -16.35
CA ALA A 108 -9.07 1.34 -16.72
C ALA A 108 -10.15 1.32 -15.63
N LEU A 109 -10.32 0.18 -14.93
CA LEU A 109 -11.22 0.06 -13.79
C LEU A 109 -10.74 0.91 -12.60
N ASP A 110 -9.43 0.94 -12.34
CA ASP A 110 -8.83 1.77 -11.29
C ASP A 110 -9.02 3.26 -11.59
N LEU A 111 -8.82 3.68 -12.85
CA LEU A 111 -9.07 5.06 -13.29
C LEU A 111 -10.55 5.45 -13.17
N ARG A 112 -11.47 4.54 -13.54
CA ARG A 112 -12.92 4.77 -13.37
C ARG A 112 -13.31 4.80 -11.89
N GLY A 113 -12.67 3.98 -11.05
CA GLY A 113 -12.83 4.00 -9.60
C GLY A 113 -12.39 5.32 -8.98
N GLN A 114 -11.25 5.86 -9.41
CA GLN A 114 -10.77 7.19 -9.00
C GLN A 114 -11.74 8.29 -9.44
N SER A 115 -12.19 8.27 -10.69
CA SER A 115 -13.17 9.24 -11.20
C SER A 115 -14.50 9.19 -10.42
N LEU A 116 -14.99 7.99 -10.09
CA LEU A 116 -16.20 7.84 -9.28
C LEU A 116 -15.98 8.31 -7.84
N SER A 117 -14.80 8.07 -7.26
CA SER A 117 -14.44 8.61 -5.95
C SER A 117 -14.44 10.13 -5.95
N ASP A 118 -13.89 10.75 -7.00
CA ASP A 118 -13.89 12.20 -7.17
C ASP A 118 -15.31 12.76 -7.37
N GLU A 119 -16.17 12.06 -8.12
CA GLU A 119 -17.58 12.41 -8.27
C GLU A 119 -18.34 12.30 -6.94
N ILE A 120 -18.08 11.24 -6.17
CA ILE A 120 -18.64 11.05 -4.84
C ILE A 120 -18.19 12.18 -3.92
N GLU A 121 -16.90 12.50 -3.85
CA GLU A 121 -16.40 13.63 -3.08
C GLU A 121 -17.00 14.96 -3.53
N ALA A 122 -17.10 15.20 -4.84
CA ALA A 122 -17.73 16.40 -5.37
C ALA A 122 -19.21 16.48 -5.00
N SER A 123 -19.92 15.34 -5.01
CA SER A 123 -21.32 15.23 -4.60
C SER A 123 -21.49 15.43 -3.09
N PHE A 124 -20.59 14.89 -2.26
CA PHE A 124 -20.55 15.14 -0.81
C PHE A 124 -20.26 16.61 -0.52
N ARG A 125 -19.32 17.24 -1.22
CA ARG A 125 -19.07 18.69 -1.07
C ARG A 125 -20.27 19.54 -1.50
N ARG A 126 -21.00 19.12 -2.55
CA ARG A 126 -22.27 19.76 -2.95
C ARG A 126 -23.36 19.54 -1.91
N TYR A 127 -23.45 18.33 -1.34
CA TYR A 127 -24.39 18.00 -0.28
C TYR A 127 -24.06 18.77 0.99
N GLU A 128 -22.80 18.85 1.43
CA GLU A 128 -22.36 19.69 2.54
C GLU A 128 -22.60 21.19 2.26
N ALA A 129 -22.40 21.66 1.04
CA ALA A 129 -22.69 23.04 0.67
C ALA A 129 -24.20 23.31 0.70
N ALA A 130 -25.02 22.34 0.27
CA ALA A 130 -26.47 22.38 0.37
C ALA A 130 -26.93 22.25 1.83
N GLU A 131 -26.28 21.43 2.65
CA GLU A 131 -26.55 21.27 4.07
C GLU A 131 -26.11 22.52 4.84
N ARG A 132 -24.99 23.15 4.49
CA ARG A 132 -24.59 24.47 4.98
C ARG A 132 -25.58 25.55 4.52
N ALA A 133 -26.09 25.49 3.29
CA ALA A 133 -27.15 26.38 2.83
C ALA A 133 -28.47 26.13 3.58
N VAL A 134 -28.81 24.88 3.89
CA VAL A 134 -29.95 24.46 4.72
C VAL A 134 -29.70 24.73 6.21
N ARG A 135 -28.45 24.87 6.66
CA ARG A 135 -28.06 25.35 8.00
C ARG A 135 -28.00 26.88 8.08
N LEU A 136 -27.79 27.57 6.96
CA LEU A 136 -27.98 29.02 6.80
C LEU A 136 -29.47 29.36 6.57
N GLU A 137 -30.25 28.39 6.08
CA GLU A 137 -31.72 28.37 6.07
C GLU A 137 -32.31 27.54 7.22
N LYS A 138 -31.50 27.08 8.19
CA LYS A 138 -32.04 26.88 9.52
C LYS A 138 -32.42 28.29 9.93
N PRO A 139 -33.64 28.51 10.45
CA PRO A 139 -33.97 29.80 10.98
C PRO A 139 -33.03 30.02 12.17
N VAL A 140 -31.88 30.64 11.92
CA VAL A 140 -31.53 31.77 12.76
C VAL A 140 -32.82 32.54 12.83
N LEU A 141 -33.32 32.82 14.03
CA LEU A 141 -34.33 33.83 14.23
C LEU A 141 -33.75 35.21 13.83
N GLN A 142 -33.05 35.33 12.71
CA GLN A 142 -33.30 36.41 11.79
C GLN A 142 -34.75 36.22 11.39
N VAL A 143 -35.61 36.83 12.21
CA VAL A 143 -36.87 37.40 11.79
C VAL A 143 -36.59 37.92 10.40
N ALA A 144 -36.98 37.14 9.37
CA ALA A 144 -37.09 37.69 8.05
C ALA A 144 -38.00 38.88 8.28
N ARG A 145 -37.45 40.09 8.19
CA ARG A 145 -38.21 41.33 8.08
C ARG A 145 -38.94 41.32 6.73
N LYS A 146 -39.60 40.22 6.39
CA LYS A 146 -40.85 40.26 5.63
C LYS A 146 -41.79 40.94 6.59
N GLN A 147 -41.86 42.26 6.43
CA GLN A 147 -42.68 43.20 7.18
C GLN A 147 -43.96 42.52 7.68
N ILE A 148 -43.90 41.99 8.90
CA ILE A 148 -45.11 41.59 9.63
C ILE A 148 -45.80 42.93 9.85
N PRO A 149 -47.06 43.10 9.42
CA PRO A 149 -47.73 44.37 9.58
C PRO A 149 -47.75 44.73 11.06
N ALA A 150 -47.16 45.87 11.40
CA ALA A 150 -46.97 46.39 12.76
C ALA A 150 -48.29 46.74 13.51
N LYS A 151 -49.43 46.12 13.17
CA LYS A 151 -50.76 46.53 13.63
C LYS A 151 -51.59 45.45 14.33
N SER A 152 -51.16 44.18 14.38
CA SER A 152 -51.86 43.18 15.20
C SER A 152 -51.22 43.10 16.58
N LYS A 153 -51.84 43.76 17.57
CA LYS A 153 -51.44 43.69 19.00
C LYS A 153 -51.34 42.24 19.49
N ILE A 154 -52.18 41.35 18.96
CA ILE A 154 -52.23 39.92 19.32
C ILE A 154 -50.99 39.18 18.79
N LEU A 155 -50.57 39.43 17.55
CA LEU A 155 -49.34 38.82 17.00
C LEU A 155 -48.08 39.33 17.70
N GLN A 156 -48.11 40.58 18.17
CA GLN A 156 -47.04 41.15 18.97
C GLN A 156 -46.98 40.48 20.35
N GLN A 157 -48.10 40.37 21.06
CA GLN A 157 -48.19 39.65 22.34
C GLN A 157 -47.71 38.19 22.25
N ILE A 158 -48.10 37.45 21.20
CA ILE A 158 -47.63 36.07 20.99
C ILE A 158 -46.12 36.04 20.72
N SER A 159 -45.58 37.04 20.02
CA SER A 159 -44.13 37.13 19.77
C SER A 159 -43.37 37.47 21.05
N ASP A 160 -43.90 38.38 21.88
CA ASP A 160 -43.34 38.75 23.17
C ASP A 160 -43.37 37.57 24.16
N GLU A 161 -44.45 36.77 24.16
CA GLU A 161 -44.55 35.53 24.94
C GLU A 161 -43.58 34.46 24.45
N LEU A 162 -43.43 34.28 23.14
CA LEU A 162 -42.42 33.37 22.56
C LEU A 162 -41.00 33.82 22.90
N GLU A 163 -40.71 35.12 22.89
CA GLU A 163 -39.41 35.67 23.29
C GLU A 163 -39.15 35.52 24.79
N ARG A 164 -40.18 35.69 25.63
CA ARG A 164 -40.10 35.44 27.07
C ARG A 164 -39.81 33.97 27.39
N ILE A 165 -40.41 33.06 26.64
CA ILE A 165 -40.23 31.61 26.79
C ILE A 165 -38.88 31.15 26.19
N LYS A 166 -38.29 31.90 25.26
CA LYS A 166 -37.02 31.57 24.57
C LYS A 166 -35.79 31.50 25.49
N TYR A 167 -35.88 31.95 26.73
CA TYR A 167 -34.77 31.81 27.68
C TYR A 167 -34.51 30.33 28.02
N PRO A 168 -33.23 29.92 28.18
CA PRO A 168 -32.89 28.52 28.41
C PRO A 168 -33.46 28.07 29.75
N HIS A 169 -34.59 27.37 29.72
CA HIS A 169 -35.15 26.77 30.90
C HIS A 169 -34.22 25.65 31.38
N GLY A 170 -33.46 25.93 32.43
CA GLY A 170 -32.86 24.89 33.28
C GLY A 170 -31.65 24.16 32.70
N GLY A 171 -30.78 24.84 31.95
CA GLY A 171 -29.48 24.29 31.56
C GLY A 171 -29.52 23.23 30.45
N TRP A 172 -30.61 23.19 29.68
CA TRP A 172 -30.71 22.33 28.51
C TRP A 172 -29.87 22.87 27.35
N THR A 173 -29.03 22.01 26.78
CA THR A 173 -28.30 22.30 25.54
C THR A 173 -29.21 22.15 24.32
N GLN A 174 -28.83 22.78 23.21
CA GLN A 174 -29.59 22.67 21.95
C GLN A 174 -29.73 21.22 21.49
N GLU A 175 -28.68 20.41 21.63
CA GLU A 175 -28.75 18.98 21.25
C GLU A 175 -29.71 18.19 22.15
N GLN A 176 -29.73 18.47 23.45
CA GLN A 176 -30.66 17.83 24.39
C GLN A 176 -32.11 18.21 24.08
N HIS A 177 -32.38 19.47 23.72
CA HIS A 177 -33.68 19.92 23.23
C HIS A 177 -34.12 19.18 21.97
N GLU A 178 -33.25 19.08 20.97
CA GLU A 178 -33.56 18.39 19.71
C GLU A 178 -33.85 16.89 19.95
N ARG A 179 -33.07 16.22 20.79
CA ARG A 179 -33.28 14.80 21.16
C ARG A 179 -34.58 14.58 21.91
N PHE A 180 -34.94 15.47 22.83
CA PHE A 180 -36.21 15.41 23.55
C PHE A 180 -37.38 15.64 22.60
N TYR A 181 -37.31 16.68 21.78
CA TYR A 181 -38.38 17.08 20.85
C TYR A 181 -38.68 16.01 19.80
N VAL A 182 -37.66 15.34 19.25
CA VAL A 182 -37.87 14.22 18.31
C VAL A 182 -38.66 13.08 18.96
N GLN A 183 -38.38 12.78 20.23
CA GLN A 183 -39.10 11.73 20.94
C GLN A 183 -40.50 12.15 21.37
N TRP A 184 -40.65 13.43 21.72
CA TRP A 184 -41.93 14.05 22.03
C TRP A 184 -42.90 14.00 20.85
N LEU A 185 -42.44 14.38 19.65
CA LEU A 185 -43.24 14.29 18.42
C LEU A 185 -43.62 12.85 18.04
N ASN A 186 -42.73 11.89 18.33
CA ASN A 186 -42.97 10.47 18.05
C ASN A 186 -43.79 9.77 19.15
N SER A 187 -44.06 10.44 20.26
CA SER A 187 -44.82 9.88 21.36
C SER A 187 -46.31 9.85 20.98
N LYS A 188 -46.88 8.64 20.91
CA LYS A 188 -48.33 8.41 20.73
C LYS A 188 -49.06 8.23 22.06
N THR A 189 -48.34 8.30 23.17
CA THR A 189 -48.83 7.90 24.49
C THR A 189 -49.50 9.07 25.19
N GLY A 190 -50.82 8.98 25.42
CA GLY A 190 -51.57 9.97 26.20
C GLY A 190 -51.19 10.06 27.67
N ASN A 191 -50.26 9.23 28.16
CA ASN A 191 -49.77 9.26 29.54
C ASN A 191 -48.39 9.94 29.61
N ARG A 192 -48.40 11.24 29.95
CA ARG A 192 -47.22 12.12 30.05
C ARG A 192 -46.14 11.59 31.01
N ARG A 193 -46.56 10.99 32.14
CA ARG A 193 -45.64 10.46 33.15
C ARG A 193 -44.89 9.23 32.65
N ARG A 194 -45.59 8.30 31.99
CA ARG A 194 -44.97 7.13 31.35
C ARG A 194 -44.00 7.53 30.24
N PHE A 195 -44.34 8.56 29.46
CA PHE A 195 -43.44 9.12 28.45
C PHE A 195 -42.14 9.65 29.08
N CYS A 196 -42.24 10.43 30.16
CA CYS A 196 -41.07 10.95 30.88
C CYS A 196 -40.24 9.83 31.54
N GLU A 197 -40.88 8.80 32.09
CA GLU A 197 -40.22 7.61 32.67
C GLU A 197 -39.49 6.77 31.61
N LEU A 198 -39.96 6.75 30.37
CA LEU A 198 -39.24 6.12 29.25
C LEU A 198 -38.05 6.98 28.79
N LEU A 199 -38.20 8.30 28.87
CA LEU A 199 -37.16 9.24 28.48
C LEU A 199 -35.98 9.30 29.45
N THR A 200 -36.18 9.06 30.74
CA THR A 200 -35.05 8.99 31.71
C THR A 200 -34.02 7.93 31.32
N LYS A 201 -34.41 6.84 30.65
CA LYS A 201 -33.46 5.83 30.14
C LYS A 201 -32.57 6.37 29.02
N LYS A 202 -33.04 7.37 28.27
CA LYS A 202 -32.33 7.94 27.10
C LYS A 202 -31.68 9.28 27.40
N LEU A 203 -32.16 9.98 28.41
CA LEU A 203 -31.64 11.23 28.94
C LEU A 203 -31.43 11.07 30.46
N PRO A 204 -30.44 10.26 30.88
CA PRO A 204 -30.22 9.95 32.30
C PRO A 204 -29.77 11.16 33.13
N GLU A 205 -29.28 12.19 32.46
CA GLU A 205 -28.82 13.46 33.06
C GLU A 205 -29.98 14.27 33.68
N PHE A 206 -31.23 13.97 33.31
CA PHE A 206 -32.40 14.72 33.73
C PHE A 206 -33.33 13.90 34.60
N THR A 207 -33.75 14.49 35.73
CA THR A 207 -34.76 13.91 36.61
C THR A 207 -36.13 13.90 35.94
N ILE A 208 -37.03 13.00 36.36
CA ILE A 208 -38.41 12.94 35.86
C ILE A 208 -39.10 14.31 35.98
N GLY A 209 -38.87 15.03 37.08
CA GLY A 209 -39.41 16.38 37.28
C GLY A 209 -38.83 17.44 36.33
N ALA A 210 -37.58 17.30 35.89
CA ALA A 210 -37.01 18.16 34.85
C ALA A 210 -37.61 17.84 33.47
N LEU A 211 -37.83 16.56 33.16
CA LEU A 211 -38.46 16.12 31.91
C LEU A 211 -39.92 16.56 31.82
N LEU A 212 -40.70 16.48 32.91
CA LEU A 212 -42.09 16.95 32.94
C LEU A 212 -42.20 18.46 32.74
N ARG A 213 -41.32 19.24 33.37
CA ARG A 213 -41.28 20.70 33.16
C ARG A 213 -40.88 21.06 31.73
N HIS A 214 -40.00 20.26 31.12
CA HIS A 214 -39.60 20.48 29.74
C HIS A 214 -40.70 20.04 28.74
N ASP A 215 -41.47 19.02 29.09
CA ASP A 215 -42.70 18.63 28.37
C ASP A 215 -43.73 19.76 28.40
N ASP A 216 -44.02 20.34 29.57
CA ASP A 216 -44.91 21.52 29.71
C ASP A 216 -44.44 22.69 28.83
N PHE A 217 -43.14 22.95 28.80
CA PHE A 217 -42.54 23.96 27.93
C PHE A 217 -42.78 23.67 26.44
N CYS A 218 -42.54 22.44 25.98
CA CYS A 218 -42.78 22.07 24.58
C CYS A 218 -44.26 22.23 24.18
N PHE A 219 -45.18 21.86 25.09
CA PHE A 219 -46.62 22.09 24.89
C PHE A 219 -46.97 23.57 24.78
N GLN A 220 -46.47 24.41 25.68
CA GLN A 220 -46.72 25.87 25.65
C GLN A 220 -46.21 26.52 24.36
N VAL A 221 -45.01 26.15 23.91
CA VAL A 221 -44.43 26.65 22.65
C VAL A 221 -45.28 26.20 21.45
N ALA A 222 -45.70 24.93 21.41
CA ALA A 222 -46.54 24.42 20.33
C ALA A 222 -47.89 25.16 20.26
N GLU A 223 -48.52 25.42 21.41
CA GLU A 223 -49.79 26.15 21.49
C GLU A 223 -49.64 27.59 20.98
N LEU A 224 -48.57 28.29 21.35
CA LEU A 224 -48.31 29.65 20.89
C LEU A 224 -48.02 29.72 19.38
N LEU A 225 -47.30 28.74 18.85
CA LEU A 225 -47.07 28.64 17.40
C LEU A 225 -48.37 28.38 16.64
N ASP A 226 -49.27 27.55 17.18
CA ASP A 226 -50.57 27.32 16.55
C ASP A 226 -51.51 28.53 16.67
N LYS A 227 -51.52 29.24 17.80
CA LYS A 227 -52.20 30.54 17.93
C LYS A 227 -51.68 31.54 16.89
N LYS A 228 -50.36 31.64 16.72
CA LYS A 228 -49.72 32.49 15.72
C LYS A 228 -50.17 32.13 14.30
N LYS A 229 -50.19 30.83 13.94
CA LYS A 229 -50.66 30.37 12.62
C LYS A 229 -52.12 30.76 12.38
N LYS A 230 -53.00 30.50 13.35
CA LYS A 230 -54.43 30.83 13.26
C LYS A 230 -54.65 32.33 13.08
N GLU A 231 -53.91 33.15 13.80
CA GLU A 231 -54.05 34.61 13.72
C GLU A 231 -53.51 35.18 12.40
N ILE A 232 -52.40 34.63 11.87
CA ILE A 232 -51.91 34.96 10.52
C ILE A 232 -52.96 34.57 9.46
N GLN A 233 -53.61 33.41 9.62
CA GLN A 233 -54.63 32.97 8.69
C GLN A 233 -55.87 33.87 8.71
N LYS A 234 -56.36 34.25 9.90
CA LYS A 234 -57.43 35.24 10.04
C LYS A 234 -57.08 36.57 9.38
N TRP A 235 -55.84 37.04 9.57
CA TRP A 235 -55.38 38.27 8.94
C TRP A 235 -55.36 38.17 7.41
N LYS A 236 -54.88 37.04 6.85
CA LYS A 236 -54.90 36.79 5.39
C LYS A 236 -56.31 36.83 4.83
N VAL A 237 -57.24 36.12 5.47
CA VAL A 237 -58.66 36.10 5.07
C VAL A 237 -59.27 37.50 5.13
N LYS A 238 -59.00 38.25 6.21
CA LYS A 238 -59.48 39.64 6.33
C LYS A 238 -58.92 40.54 5.22
N LYS A 239 -57.64 40.38 4.86
CA LYS A 239 -57.01 41.15 3.78
C LYS A 239 -57.56 40.82 2.40
N GLU A 240 -57.87 39.55 2.16
CA GLU A 240 -58.47 39.08 0.92
C GLU A 240 -59.91 39.59 0.78
N LEU A 241 -60.66 39.64 1.89
CA LEU A 241 -61.98 40.29 1.96
C LEU A 241 -61.90 41.80 1.72
N GLU A 242 -60.96 42.50 2.37
CA GLU A 242 -60.73 43.94 2.15
C GLU A 242 -60.41 44.24 0.67
N PHE A 243 -59.52 43.46 0.06
CA PHE A 243 -59.14 43.58 -1.36
C PHE A 243 -60.30 43.29 -2.31
N SER A 244 -61.16 42.33 -1.98
CA SER A 244 -62.36 42.02 -2.77
C SER A 244 -63.42 43.12 -2.66
N SER A 245 -63.59 43.72 -1.47
CA SER A 245 -64.52 44.83 -1.24
C SER A 245 -64.06 46.16 -1.85
N GLU A 246 -62.75 46.43 -1.91
CA GLU A 246 -62.21 47.61 -2.61
C GLU A 246 -62.41 47.52 -4.12
N ASN A 247 -62.34 46.32 -4.71
CA ASN A 247 -62.59 46.13 -6.14
C ASN A 247 -64.09 46.22 -6.51
N GLN A 248 -65.01 45.81 -5.61
CA GLN A 248 -66.45 45.98 -5.85
C GLN A 248 -66.91 47.45 -5.74
N ASN A 249 -66.32 48.23 -4.83
CA ASN A 249 -66.64 49.66 -4.69
C ASN A 249 -66.04 50.54 -5.81
N PHE A 250 -65.16 50.01 -6.65
CA PHE A 250 -64.57 50.74 -7.78
C PHE A 250 -65.44 50.67 -9.05
N ASP A 251 -66.31 49.65 -9.17
CA ASP A 251 -67.21 49.50 -10.32
C ASP A 251 -68.55 50.27 -10.18
N GLU A 252 -69.02 50.56 -8.96
CA GLU A 252 -70.35 51.19 -8.75
C GLU A 252 -70.37 52.74 -8.81
N ASN A 253 -69.22 53.42 -8.85
CA ASN A 253 -69.17 54.90 -8.78
C ASN A 253 -68.83 55.61 -10.10
N SER A 254 -68.98 54.94 -11.25
CA SER A 254 -68.76 55.51 -12.57
C SER A 254 -70.06 55.93 -13.26
N GLN A 255 -70.76 56.93 -12.70
CA GLN A 255 -71.77 57.70 -13.46
C GLN A 255 -71.23 59.07 -13.90
N PRO A 256 -71.49 59.51 -15.15
CA PRO A 256 -70.88 60.72 -15.69
C PRO A 256 -71.80 61.92 -15.52
N LYS A 257 -71.41 62.94 -14.73
CA LYS A 257 -71.91 64.31 -14.90
C LYS A 257 -70.82 65.35 -14.60
N SER A 258 -70.53 66.13 -15.64
CA SER A 258 -69.87 67.45 -15.71
C SER A 258 -68.61 67.71 -14.87
N ASP A 259 -67.48 67.97 -15.53
CA ASP A 259 -66.83 69.29 -15.54
C ASP A 259 -65.42 69.21 -16.15
N LYS A 260 -65.13 70.02 -17.18
CA LYS A 260 -63.79 70.15 -17.79
C LYS A 260 -62.67 70.50 -16.78
N LYS A 261 -63.03 71.03 -15.60
CA LYS A 261 -62.10 71.26 -14.48
C LYS A 261 -61.71 69.99 -13.73
N ASP A 262 -62.60 69.01 -13.67
CA ASP A 262 -62.33 67.73 -13.03
C ASP A 262 -61.60 66.78 -13.99
N GLU A 263 -61.84 66.86 -15.31
CA GLU A 263 -60.98 66.21 -16.31
C GLU A 263 -59.52 66.67 -16.21
N LEU A 264 -59.26 67.99 -16.14
CA LEU A 264 -57.91 68.54 -15.96
C LEU A 264 -57.25 68.13 -14.64
N LYS A 265 -58.04 67.97 -13.56
CA LYS A 265 -57.52 67.45 -12.28
C LYS A 265 -57.24 65.95 -12.35
N ILE A 266 -58.11 65.18 -13.01
CA ILE A 266 -57.94 63.73 -13.23
C ILE A 266 -56.72 63.48 -14.14
N GLU A 267 -56.51 64.29 -15.17
CA GLU A 267 -55.35 64.24 -16.06
C GLU A 267 -54.06 64.56 -15.29
N LYS A 268 -54.05 65.63 -14.46
CA LYS A 268 -52.91 65.94 -13.59
C LYS A 268 -52.65 64.86 -12.54
N LEU A 269 -53.69 64.25 -11.98
CA LEU A 269 -53.58 63.11 -11.05
C LEU A 269 -53.08 61.84 -11.75
N ARG A 270 -53.49 61.60 -13.02
CA ARG A 270 -52.94 60.52 -13.85
C ARG A 270 -51.47 60.76 -14.16
N ALA A 271 -51.12 61.94 -14.67
CA ALA A 271 -49.74 62.31 -14.98
C ALA A 271 -48.84 62.22 -13.73
N PHE A 272 -49.32 62.66 -12.56
CA PHE A 272 -48.58 62.52 -11.30
C PHE A 272 -48.44 61.06 -10.85
N ARG A 273 -49.49 60.23 -11.00
CA ARG A 273 -49.42 58.79 -10.72
C ARG A 273 -48.47 58.08 -11.68
N GLU A 274 -48.49 58.45 -12.96
CA GLU A 274 -47.63 57.90 -14.00
C GLU A 274 -46.16 58.29 -13.75
N GLN A 275 -45.88 59.53 -13.36
CA GLN A 275 -44.55 59.96 -12.91
C GLN A 275 -44.07 59.17 -11.70
N LYS A 276 -44.95 58.93 -10.72
CA LYS A 276 -44.62 58.16 -9.51
C LYS A 276 -44.38 56.68 -9.83
N LEU A 277 -45.11 56.12 -10.80
CA LEU A 277 -44.92 54.75 -11.29
C LEU A 277 -43.62 54.64 -12.09
N MET A 278 -43.29 55.61 -12.95
CA MET A 278 -42.00 55.64 -13.66
C MET A 278 -40.83 55.76 -12.69
N ALA A 279 -40.89 56.66 -11.70
CA ALA A 279 -39.86 56.77 -10.67
C ALA A 279 -39.69 55.47 -9.86
N ALA A 280 -40.79 54.78 -9.54
CA ALA A 280 -40.73 53.48 -8.88
C ALA A 280 -40.11 52.39 -9.79
N ASN A 281 -40.37 52.47 -11.10
CA ASN A 281 -39.80 51.55 -12.10
C ASN A 281 -38.31 51.83 -12.35
N ASP A 282 -37.87 53.09 -12.29
CA ASP A 282 -36.47 53.49 -12.37
C ASP A 282 -35.69 52.98 -11.16
N VAL A 283 -36.23 53.14 -9.95
CA VAL A 283 -35.64 52.56 -8.73
C VAL A 283 -35.57 51.03 -8.81
N LEU A 284 -36.62 50.38 -9.31
CA LEU A 284 -36.65 48.93 -9.48
C LEU A 284 -35.60 48.46 -10.51
N SER A 285 -35.47 49.18 -11.63
CA SER A 285 -34.53 48.84 -12.68
C SER A 285 -33.08 49.11 -12.28
N GLU A 286 -32.79 50.14 -11.48
CA GLU A 286 -31.48 50.33 -10.84
C GLU A 286 -31.16 49.20 -9.85
N GLN A 287 -32.10 48.80 -9.01
CA GLN A 287 -31.92 47.66 -8.09
C GLN A 287 -31.64 46.36 -8.85
N LEU A 288 -32.32 46.13 -9.98
CA LEU A 288 -32.07 44.98 -10.84
C LEU A 288 -30.66 45.04 -11.48
N ARG A 289 -30.23 46.21 -11.95
CA ARG A 289 -28.87 46.40 -12.50
C ARG A 289 -27.80 46.14 -11.44
N GLN A 290 -27.97 46.65 -10.21
CA GLN A 290 -27.06 46.40 -9.09
C GLN A 290 -27.02 44.91 -8.71
N LYS A 291 -28.19 44.24 -8.69
CA LYS A 291 -28.27 42.80 -8.42
C LYS A 291 -27.59 41.96 -9.51
N ILE A 292 -27.69 42.37 -10.78
CA ILE A 292 -26.98 41.71 -11.88
C ILE A 292 -25.46 41.94 -11.77
N ALA A 293 -25.03 43.14 -11.40
CA ALA A 293 -23.62 43.46 -11.19
C ALA A 293 -23.01 42.62 -10.05
N SER A 294 -23.68 42.54 -8.89
CA SER A 294 -23.22 41.75 -7.76
C SER A 294 -23.17 40.24 -8.07
N LEU A 295 -24.14 39.72 -8.84
CA LEU A 295 -24.12 38.33 -9.30
C LEU A 295 -22.95 38.06 -10.27
N LYS A 296 -22.59 39.01 -11.13
CA LYS A 296 -21.42 38.89 -12.01
C LYS A 296 -20.12 38.90 -11.21
N GLU A 297 -19.99 39.75 -10.20
CA GLU A 297 -18.84 39.78 -9.29
C GLU A 297 -18.72 38.49 -8.48
N LEU A 298 -19.81 37.97 -7.92
CA LEU A 298 -19.83 36.68 -7.23
C LEU A 298 -19.36 35.53 -8.13
N LYS A 299 -19.81 35.51 -9.40
CA LYS A 299 -19.35 34.52 -10.38
C LYS A 299 -17.85 34.64 -10.66
N ARG A 300 -17.32 35.87 -10.80
CA ARG A 300 -15.88 36.12 -10.97
C ARG A 300 -15.07 35.70 -9.74
N ALA A 301 -15.54 36.05 -8.54
CA ALA A 301 -14.91 35.66 -7.28
C ALA A 301 -14.87 34.13 -7.11
N LYS A 302 -15.97 33.44 -7.44
CA LYS A 302 -16.04 31.97 -7.41
C LYS A 302 -15.06 31.33 -8.40
N MET A 303 -15.00 31.85 -9.63
CA MET A 303 -14.03 31.40 -10.64
C MET A 303 -12.58 31.61 -10.18
N ASN A 304 -12.27 32.77 -9.59
CA ASN A 304 -10.94 33.07 -9.08
C ASN A 304 -10.57 32.17 -7.88
N ALA A 305 -11.52 31.91 -6.97
CA ALA A 305 -11.32 30.99 -5.85
C ALA A 305 -11.06 29.56 -6.35
N GLN A 306 -11.76 29.10 -7.39
CA GLN A 306 -11.50 27.80 -8.01
C GLN A 306 -10.12 27.73 -8.67
N LYS A 307 -9.71 28.78 -9.40
CA LYS A 307 -8.36 28.86 -9.99
C LYS A 307 -7.28 28.84 -8.90
N ALA A 308 -7.45 29.62 -7.84
CA ALA A 308 -6.51 29.64 -6.71
C ALA A 308 -6.44 28.28 -5.99
N PHE A 309 -7.57 27.57 -5.85
CA PHE A 309 -7.59 26.23 -5.29
C PHE A 309 -6.83 25.21 -6.15
N LYS A 310 -7.05 25.23 -7.47
CA LYS A 310 -6.31 24.38 -8.42
C LYS A 310 -4.81 24.68 -8.39
N GLN A 311 -4.44 25.97 -8.35
CA GLN A 311 -3.05 26.38 -8.26
C GLN A 311 -2.38 25.83 -6.99
N ARG A 312 -3.06 25.93 -5.83
CA ARG A 312 -2.57 25.36 -4.57
C ARG A 312 -2.39 23.84 -4.62
N GLN A 313 -3.27 23.12 -5.32
CA GLN A 313 -3.10 21.67 -5.50
C GLN A 313 -1.86 21.35 -6.33
N ILE A 314 -1.66 22.06 -7.45
CA ILE A 314 -0.46 21.92 -8.29
C ILE A 314 0.81 22.23 -7.48
N ASP A 315 0.82 23.32 -6.69
CA ASP A 315 1.97 23.69 -5.85
C ASP A 315 2.27 22.63 -4.78
N LEU A 316 1.25 21.97 -4.23
CA LEU A 316 1.42 20.86 -3.28
C LEU A 316 2.00 19.61 -3.96
N GLU A 317 1.57 19.30 -5.18
CA GLU A 317 2.14 18.20 -5.97
C GLU A 317 3.59 18.47 -6.35
N ILE A 318 3.92 19.69 -6.76
CA ILE A 318 5.30 20.11 -7.04
C ILE A 318 6.16 19.94 -5.78
N ARG A 319 5.69 20.39 -4.61
CA ARG A 319 6.42 20.21 -3.34
C ARG A 319 6.61 18.75 -2.98
N LYS A 320 5.60 17.90 -3.16
CA LYS A 320 5.73 16.45 -2.93
C LYS A 320 6.74 15.83 -3.89
N ASN A 321 6.71 16.19 -5.16
CA ASN A 321 7.66 15.68 -6.14
C ASN A 321 9.10 16.12 -5.84
N GLN A 322 9.30 17.37 -5.43
CA GLN A 322 10.61 17.86 -4.96
C GLN A 322 11.11 17.09 -3.73
N GLN A 323 10.24 16.79 -2.77
CA GLN A 323 10.59 15.96 -1.61
C GLN A 323 10.98 14.53 -2.02
N LEU A 324 10.25 13.94 -2.98
CA LEU A 324 10.58 12.63 -3.53
C LEU A 324 11.91 12.63 -4.29
N GLU A 325 12.21 13.68 -5.06
CA GLU A 325 13.51 13.83 -5.73
C GLU A 325 14.67 13.92 -4.73
N ILE A 326 14.53 14.72 -3.68
CA ILE A 326 15.54 14.82 -2.61
C ILE A 326 15.73 13.46 -1.91
N ALA A 327 14.64 12.77 -1.59
CA ALA A 327 14.71 11.44 -0.98
C ALA A 327 15.39 10.40 -1.90
N ASN A 328 15.08 10.43 -3.20
CA ASN A 328 15.71 9.55 -4.19
C ASN A 328 17.20 9.83 -4.38
N LEU A 329 17.61 11.11 -4.32
CA LEU A 329 19.03 11.48 -4.35
C LEU A 329 19.77 10.91 -3.12
N ALA A 330 19.19 11.03 -1.93
CA ALA A 330 19.78 10.48 -0.71
C ALA A 330 19.92 8.95 -0.76
N ILE A 331 18.95 8.24 -1.33
CA ILE A 331 19.04 6.77 -1.55
C ILE A 331 20.19 6.44 -2.50
N ARG A 332 20.31 7.17 -3.63
CA ARG A 332 21.40 6.95 -4.59
C ARG A 332 22.77 7.20 -3.97
N GLU A 333 22.92 8.25 -3.15
CA GLU A 333 24.16 8.53 -2.43
C GLU A 333 24.53 7.39 -1.46
N GLN A 334 23.54 6.81 -0.75
CA GLN A 334 23.77 5.65 0.11
C GLN A 334 24.17 4.40 -0.68
N GLU A 335 23.54 4.15 -1.83
CA GLU A 335 23.90 3.04 -2.72
C GLU A 335 25.32 3.20 -3.28
N GLU A 336 25.70 4.40 -3.73
CA GLU A 336 27.06 4.69 -4.17
C GLU A 336 28.09 4.54 -3.05
N ALA A 337 27.78 4.99 -1.83
CA ALA A 337 28.66 4.82 -0.67
C ALA A 337 28.87 3.33 -0.33
N LEU A 338 27.81 2.52 -0.43
CA LEU A 338 27.90 1.06 -0.25
C LEU A 338 28.73 0.40 -1.35
N LEU A 339 28.59 0.83 -2.61
CA LEU A 339 29.41 0.36 -3.72
C LEU A 339 30.89 0.71 -3.52
N ARG A 340 31.20 1.95 -3.14
CA ARG A 340 32.59 2.37 -2.81
C ARG A 340 33.17 1.53 -1.68
N ARG A 341 32.38 1.23 -0.64
CA ARG A 341 32.82 0.36 0.46
C ARG A 341 33.09 -1.06 0.01
N LYS A 342 32.23 -1.64 -0.84
CA LYS A 342 32.45 -2.98 -1.42
C LYS A 342 33.70 -3.03 -2.28
N MET A 343 33.91 -2.03 -3.13
CA MET A 343 35.12 -1.92 -3.95
C MET A 343 36.38 -1.77 -3.09
N GLY A 344 36.33 -0.96 -2.02
CA GLY A 344 37.44 -0.82 -1.07
C GLY A 344 37.81 -2.14 -0.38
N ILE A 345 36.80 -2.93 0.04
CA ILE A 345 37.03 -4.25 0.63
C ILE A 345 37.66 -5.22 -0.39
N GLN A 346 37.22 -5.18 -1.65
CA GLN A 346 37.79 -6.02 -2.71
C GLN A 346 39.24 -5.66 -3.01
N THR A 347 39.57 -4.38 -3.13
CA THR A 347 40.95 -3.93 -3.38
C THR A 347 41.87 -4.25 -2.20
N GLU A 348 41.42 -4.09 -0.96
CA GLU A 348 42.16 -4.50 0.24
C GLU A 348 42.41 -6.01 0.27
N ALA A 349 41.40 -6.83 -0.09
CA ALA A 349 41.55 -8.28 -0.17
C ALA A 349 42.55 -8.71 -1.26
N GLU A 350 42.58 -8.03 -2.41
CA GLU A 350 43.57 -8.25 -3.47
C GLU A 350 44.98 -7.87 -3.02
N ILE A 351 45.14 -6.72 -2.34
CA ILE A 351 46.42 -6.29 -1.77
C ILE A 351 46.91 -7.30 -0.73
N ALA A 352 46.02 -7.79 0.14
CA ALA A 352 46.35 -8.80 1.14
C ALA A 352 46.81 -10.12 0.49
N LYS A 353 46.13 -10.58 -0.57
CA LYS A 353 46.55 -11.76 -1.35
C LYS A 353 47.93 -11.57 -1.97
N LYS A 354 48.21 -10.41 -2.59
CA LYS A 354 49.52 -10.09 -3.16
C LYS A 354 50.62 -10.13 -2.09
N ARG A 355 50.38 -9.51 -0.93
CA ARG A 355 51.31 -9.57 0.21
C ARG A 355 51.56 -11.00 0.69
N GLN A 356 50.53 -11.85 0.71
CA GLN A 356 50.68 -13.25 1.10
C GLN A 356 51.49 -14.05 0.08
N SER A 357 51.27 -13.84 -1.22
CA SER A 357 52.10 -14.47 -2.27
C SER A 357 53.55 -14.00 -2.21
N GLU A 358 53.80 -12.71 -1.96
CA GLU A 358 55.17 -12.19 -1.80
C GLU A 358 55.88 -12.81 -0.59
N LYS A 359 55.19 -12.99 0.54
CA LYS A 359 55.76 -13.69 1.70
C LYS A 359 56.15 -15.13 1.36
N ARG A 360 55.28 -15.87 0.66
CA ARG A 360 55.57 -17.24 0.21
C ARG A 360 56.76 -17.28 -0.74
N LEU A 361 56.87 -16.34 -1.68
CA LEU A 361 58.02 -16.24 -2.58
C LEU A 361 59.32 -16.01 -1.80
N LYS A 362 59.33 -15.08 -0.83
CA LYS A 362 60.50 -14.84 0.03
C LYS A 362 60.88 -16.08 0.86
N GLU A 363 59.89 -16.82 1.38
CA GLU A 363 60.14 -18.08 2.07
C GLU A 363 60.80 -19.11 1.14
N THR A 364 60.31 -19.26 -0.10
CA THR A 364 60.93 -20.16 -1.09
C THR A 364 62.31 -19.71 -1.52
N GLU A 365 62.56 -18.41 -1.68
CA GLU A 365 63.88 -17.86 -1.99
C GLU A 365 64.88 -18.13 -0.87
N ASN A 366 64.48 -17.91 0.39
CA ASN A 366 65.31 -18.21 1.55
C ASN A 366 65.64 -19.71 1.65
N GLU A 367 64.68 -20.59 1.33
CA GLU A 367 64.90 -22.03 1.30
C GLU A 367 65.89 -22.43 0.19
N ILE A 368 65.75 -21.87 -1.01
CA ILE A 368 66.71 -22.06 -2.11
C ILE A 368 68.11 -21.59 -1.71
N GLN A 369 68.23 -20.47 -1.00
CA GLN A 369 69.51 -19.98 -0.49
C GLN A 369 70.13 -20.95 0.52
N ARG A 370 69.34 -21.48 1.46
CA ARG A 370 69.82 -22.51 2.42
C ARG A 370 70.32 -23.76 1.70
N ILE A 371 69.56 -24.25 0.72
CA ILE A 371 69.97 -25.40 -0.10
C ILE A 371 71.27 -25.11 -0.85
N ARG A 372 71.45 -23.90 -1.38
CA ARG A 372 72.72 -23.49 -2.04
C ARG A 372 73.89 -23.49 -1.06
N ILE A 373 73.70 -22.97 0.15
CA ILE A 373 74.74 -22.96 1.19
C ILE A 373 75.15 -24.40 1.53
N LEU A 374 74.19 -25.28 1.85
CA LEU A 374 74.44 -26.69 2.16
C LEU A 374 75.15 -27.43 1.01
N LYS A 375 74.77 -27.13 -0.25
CA LYS A 375 75.43 -27.70 -1.42
C LYS A 375 76.89 -27.24 -1.53
N ASN A 376 77.16 -25.96 -1.28
CA ASN A 376 78.52 -25.41 -1.30
C ASN A 376 79.38 -25.98 -0.17
N GLU A 377 78.83 -26.12 1.04
CA GLU A 377 79.48 -26.79 2.17
C GLU A 377 79.83 -28.24 1.83
N ALA A 378 78.90 -28.99 1.21
CA ALA A 378 79.16 -30.37 0.78
C ALA A 378 80.24 -30.45 -0.30
N ILE A 379 80.35 -29.46 -1.20
CA ILE A 379 81.44 -29.38 -2.19
C ILE A 379 82.77 -29.12 -1.49
N LEU A 380 82.82 -28.16 -0.55
CA LEU A 380 84.03 -27.86 0.22
C LEU A 380 84.46 -29.05 1.07
N GLN A 381 83.52 -29.77 1.67
CA GLN A 381 83.81 -30.99 2.43
C GLN A 381 84.39 -32.08 1.52
N LYS A 382 83.82 -32.30 0.32
CA LYS A 382 84.37 -33.23 -0.67
C LYS A 382 85.79 -32.84 -1.11
N GLN A 383 86.06 -31.54 -1.27
CA GLN A 383 87.41 -31.05 -1.55
C GLN A 383 88.37 -31.32 -0.39
N ALA A 384 87.97 -31.00 0.85
CA ALA A 384 88.76 -31.29 2.05
C ALA A 384 89.03 -32.79 2.23
N ASP A 385 88.04 -33.65 1.96
CA ASP A 385 88.19 -35.10 1.98
C ASP A 385 89.11 -35.58 0.85
N SER A 386 89.01 -35.02 -0.36
CA SER A 386 89.93 -35.33 -1.45
C SER A 386 91.36 -34.89 -1.14
N GLU A 387 91.55 -33.76 -0.47
CA GLU A 387 92.86 -33.31 0.00
C GLU A 387 93.39 -34.22 1.10
N ARG A 388 92.53 -34.64 2.03
CA ARG A 388 92.88 -35.61 3.08
C ARG A 388 93.33 -36.94 2.46
N ILE A 389 92.58 -37.44 1.48
CA ILE A 389 92.95 -38.64 0.71
C ILE A 389 94.29 -38.43 -0.02
N ARG A 390 94.50 -37.27 -0.64
CA ARG A 390 95.77 -36.92 -1.31
C ARG A 390 96.94 -36.90 -0.31
N ARG A 391 96.77 -36.28 0.86
CA ARG A 391 97.78 -36.25 1.94
C ARG A 391 98.06 -37.65 2.49
N LEU A 392 97.03 -38.49 2.66
CA LEU A 392 97.18 -39.89 3.06
C LEU A 392 97.95 -40.69 1.99
N HIS A 393 97.65 -40.49 0.71
CA HIS A 393 98.39 -41.12 -0.40
C HIS A 393 99.84 -40.62 -0.49
N GLU A 394 100.08 -39.33 -0.28
CA GLU A 394 101.43 -38.76 -0.28
C GLU A 394 102.24 -39.24 0.92
N ASN A 395 101.63 -39.35 2.10
CA ASN A 395 102.24 -39.98 3.28
C ASN A 395 102.48 -41.48 3.08
N ALA A 396 101.59 -42.21 2.40
CA ALA A 396 101.82 -43.61 2.02
C ALA A 396 102.95 -43.76 0.98
N ARG A 397 103.15 -42.76 0.11
CA ARG A 397 104.30 -42.71 -0.82
C ARG A 397 105.61 -42.32 -0.13
N ARG A 398 105.56 -41.46 0.89
CA ARG A 398 106.74 -41.05 1.69
C ARG A 398 107.11 -42.06 2.77
N GLY A 399 106.15 -42.84 3.25
CA GLY A 399 106.31 -43.90 4.23
C GLY A 399 106.15 -45.29 3.61
N ALA A 400 107.06 -45.67 2.71
CA ALA A 400 107.50 -47.06 2.51
C ALA A 400 108.53 -47.14 1.37
N PRO A 401 109.80 -47.41 1.70
CA PRO A 401 110.48 -48.62 1.28
C PRO A 401 110.45 -49.61 2.46
N GLU A 402 110.48 -50.91 2.15
CA GLU A 402 110.55 -52.04 3.10
C GLU A 402 109.26 -52.44 3.83
N ALA A 403 108.40 -53.19 3.13
CA ALA A 403 107.75 -54.39 3.69
C ALA A 403 107.08 -55.20 2.58
N VAL A 404 107.87 -55.83 1.71
CA VAL A 404 107.40 -57.06 1.05
C VAL A 404 107.38 -58.12 2.13
N ARG A 405 106.23 -58.31 2.78
CA ARG A 405 105.96 -59.45 3.64
C ARG A 405 105.06 -60.42 2.88
N ASP A 406 105.53 -61.66 2.80
CA ASP A 406 104.93 -62.80 2.11
C ASP A 406 103.40 -62.87 2.25
N VAL A 407 102.72 -62.75 1.11
CA VAL A 407 101.27 -62.92 0.96
C VAL A 407 100.83 -64.36 1.27
N GLU A 408 101.74 -65.33 1.26
CA GLU A 408 101.45 -66.76 1.45
C GLU A 408 101.25 -67.19 2.92
N ARG A 409 101.57 -66.34 3.91
CA ARG A 409 101.35 -66.66 5.34
C ARG A 409 99.97 -66.31 5.89
N LEU A 410 99.15 -65.57 5.13
CA LEU A 410 97.82 -65.09 5.58
C LEU A 410 96.66 -66.04 5.26
N TYR A 411 96.91 -67.16 4.57
CA TYR A 411 95.86 -68.12 4.20
C TYR A 411 96.17 -69.55 4.68
N ARG A 412 96.17 -69.74 6.00
CA ARG A 412 96.00 -71.07 6.60
C ARG A 412 94.57 -71.19 7.13
N PRO A 413 93.67 -71.89 6.43
CA PRO A 413 92.32 -72.14 6.93
C PRO A 413 92.39 -72.94 8.23
N THR A 414 91.68 -72.46 9.25
CA THR A 414 91.53 -73.17 10.53
C THR A 414 90.81 -74.52 10.32
N MET A 415 91.02 -75.50 11.20
CA MET A 415 90.37 -76.82 11.10
C MET A 415 88.84 -76.70 10.96
N ALA A 416 88.23 -75.70 11.61
CA ALA A 416 86.81 -75.37 11.48
C ALA A 416 86.40 -74.88 10.07
N GLN A 417 87.27 -74.15 9.36
CA GLN A 417 87.03 -73.76 7.97
C GLN A 417 87.18 -74.94 7.01
N LYS A 418 88.12 -75.86 7.26
CA LYS A 418 88.25 -77.08 6.45
C LYS A 418 87.01 -77.97 6.56
N GLN A 419 86.50 -78.17 7.78
CA GLN A 419 85.26 -78.92 8.02
C GLN A 419 84.06 -78.27 7.33
N ARG A 420 83.90 -76.94 7.41
CA ARG A 420 82.82 -76.23 6.71
C ARG A 420 82.91 -76.32 5.17
N ILE A 421 84.11 -76.34 4.61
CA ILE A 421 84.31 -76.54 3.16
C ILE A 421 83.96 -77.98 2.75
N GLU A 422 84.29 -78.98 3.57
CA GLU A 422 83.86 -80.37 3.37
C GLU A 422 82.34 -80.53 3.49
N ASP A 423 81.70 -79.88 4.46
CA ASP A 423 80.25 -79.88 4.64
C ASP A 423 79.55 -79.24 3.43
N VAL A 424 80.09 -78.14 2.89
CA VAL A 424 79.57 -77.50 1.67
C VAL A 424 79.78 -78.38 0.43
N LYS A 425 80.88 -79.15 0.35
CA LYS A 425 81.08 -80.14 -0.73
C LYS A 425 80.09 -81.30 -0.62
N LYS A 426 79.87 -81.84 0.59
CA LYS A 426 78.87 -82.88 0.85
C LYS A 426 77.44 -82.42 0.55
N VAL A 427 77.09 -81.16 0.87
CA VAL A 427 75.79 -80.57 0.52
C VAL A 427 75.65 -80.34 -0.99
N LYS A 428 76.73 -80.01 -1.71
CA LYS A 428 76.73 -79.87 -3.17
C LYS A 428 76.67 -81.22 -3.90
N GLU A 429 77.26 -82.27 -3.34
CA GLU A 429 77.16 -83.65 -3.85
C GLU A 429 75.76 -84.24 -3.57
N ALA A 430 75.20 -84.02 -2.36
CA ALA A 430 73.82 -84.37 -2.04
C ALA A 430 72.77 -83.62 -2.90
N LYS A 431 73.07 -82.40 -3.37
CA LYS A 431 72.24 -81.67 -4.35
C LYS A 431 72.35 -82.19 -5.78
N LYS A 432 73.36 -83.03 -6.11
CA LYS A 432 73.54 -83.61 -7.45
C LYS A 432 72.94 -85.01 -7.60
N GLU A 433 72.65 -85.72 -6.50
CA GLU A 433 72.14 -87.11 -6.55
C GLU A 433 70.70 -87.30 -6.00
N GLY A 434 70.01 -86.24 -5.56
CA GLY A 434 68.70 -86.36 -4.91
C GLY A 434 67.55 -85.64 -5.62
N ASN A 435 66.63 -86.42 -6.19
CA ASN A 435 65.35 -86.00 -6.74
C ASN A 435 64.41 -85.48 -5.62
N GLY A 436 63.82 -84.29 -5.79
CA GLY A 436 62.59 -83.88 -5.10
C GLY A 436 62.71 -83.07 -3.80
N ARG A 437 62.18 -81.83 -3.87
CA ARG A 437 61.68 -80.98 -2.77
C ARG A 437 62.64 -80.60 -1.64
N PHE A 438 63.33 -79.47 -1.78
CA PHE A 438 63.64 -78.59 -0.64
C PHE A 438 63.44 -77.14 -1.05
N GLY A 439 62.62 -76.42 -0.27
CA GLY A 439 62.13 -75.08 -0.57
C GLY A 439 63.21 -74.00 -0.58
N ASP A 440 62.88 -72.90 -1.25
CA ASP A 440 63.67 -71.68 -1.34
C ASP A 440 64.05 -71.15 0.04
N VAL A 441 65.29 -71.38 0.43
CA VAL A 441 65.93 -70.70 1.57
C VAL A 441 66.94 -69.71 0.98
N ASN A 442 66.42 -68.54 0.59
CA ASN A 442 67.24 -67.38 0.25
C ASN A 442 67.83 -66.79 1.54
N VAL A 443 69.00 -67.28 1.95
CA VAL A 443 69.85 -66.57 2.92
C VAL A 443 70.73 -65.62 2.13
N GLY A 444 70.52 -64.31 2.32
CA GLY A 444 71.42 -63.28 1.80
C GLY A 444 72.84 -63.56 2.30
N TYR A 445 73.76 -63.78 1.36
CA TYR A 445 75.13 -64.16 1.63
C TYR A 445 76.03 -62.93 1.46
N ASP A 446 76.55 -62.41 2.57
CA ASP A 446 77.68 -61.48 2.58
C ASP A 446 78.93 -62.22 3.12
N PRO A 447 79.95 -62.50 2.29
CA PRO A 447 81.11 -63.29 2.67
C PRO A 447 82.08 -62.57 3.63
N PHE A 448 81.80 -61.32 4.04
CA PHE A 448 82.66 -60.54 4.94
C PHE A 448 82.02 -60.13 6.27
N ALA A 449 80.79 -60.58 6.56
CA ALA A 449 80.12 -60.28 7.82
C ALA A 449 80.66 -61.18 8.97
N VAL A 450 81.21 -60.54 10.00
CA VAL A 450 81.76 -61.20 11.22
C VAL A 450 80.66 -61.52 12.25
N ILE A 451 79.40 -61.17 11.99
CA ILE A 451 78.23 -61.43 12.87
C ILE A 451 77.02 -61.82 11.99
N PRO A 452 76.29 -62.91 12.30
CA PRO A 452 75.11 -63.30 11.51
C PRO A 452 73.98 -62.27 11.63
N ILE A 453 73.49 -61.77 10.50
CA ILE A 453 72.29 -60.92 10.43
C ILE A 453 71.08 -61.82 10.69
N ALA A 454 70.53 -61.74 11.90
CA ALA A 454 69.25 -62.36 12.25
C ALA A 454 68.11 -61.67 11.48
N GLY A 455 67.19 -62.49 10.96
CA GLY A 455 66.15 -62.12 10.00
C GLY A 455 65.30 -60.91 10.39
N GLY A 456 65.15 -59.98 9.44
CA GLY A 456 64.16 -58.92 9.48
C GLY A 456 62.79 -59.44 9.00
N LEU A 457 61.94 -59.81 9.96
CA LEU A 457 60.50 -59.97 9.77
C LEU A 457 59.91 -58.67 9.18
N LYS A 458 59.36 -58.74 7.96
CA LYS A 458 58.44 -57.70 7.45
C LYS A 458 57.13 -57.76 8.27
N ARG A 459 56.92 -56.81 9.18
CA ARG A 459 55.59 -56.42 9.66
C ARG A 459 55.11 -55.17 8.90
N GLY A 460 53.93 -55.29 8.28
CA GLY A 460 52.86 -54.28 8.22
C GLY A 460 53.09 -52.92 7.54
N GLY A 461 52.47 -52.77 6.36
CA GLY A 461 51.56 -51.68 5.93
C GLY A 461 51.88 -50.21 6.18
N TRP A 462 51.95 -49.44 5.08
CA TRP A 462 51.11 -48.27 4.74
C TRP A 462 50.92 -48.23 3.23
#